data_AF-B0NME7-F1
#
_entry.id   AF-B0NME7-F1
#
_cell.length_a   1.000
_cell.length_b   1.000
_cell.length_c   1.000
_cell.angle_alpha   90.00
_cell.angle_beta   90.00
_cell.angle_gamma   90.00
#
_symmetry.space_group_name_H-M   'P 1'
#
loop_
_entity.id
_entity.type
_entity.pdbx_description
1 polymer ?
#
loop_
_entity_poly.entity_id
_entity_poly.type
_entity_poly.pdbx_seq_one_letter_code
_entity_poly.pdbx_strand_id
1 'polypeptide(L)'
;MTMWNPFKKKDPLEGQRANYALAFDIVPKVLNAFNTGNMPLTELENVSTFMNFADDSKNIIKWKKMTISGTDFKSYQDKHMIIIRFPEPFTLSSAKAGIIVVDKKYHQTRYFTLEASFGGCMIVEISGQKRNNTGVTVADKEDLTEFASIVFSLAIKQDNNNFASTEPVTNKPEHAGTGERVIALSLNTLIEQMSARYSEWKGLFTVTPMADHVLVKCHKGFDDTNTRKAIPCLWRRKSFVDNCKMFDVKRIVFLDSVNRTFDELKPLEIDASTLP
;
A
#
# COMPACT_ATOMS: atom_id res chain seq x y z
N MET A 1 -10.55 11.71 43.38
CA MET A 1 -9.30 11.48 42.61
C MET A 1 -9.62 10.57 41.44
N THR A 2 -9.71 11.11 40.23
CA THR A 2 -10.03 10.35 39.02
C THR A 2 -8.78 9.61 38.56
N MET A 3 -8.86 8.28 38.55
CA MET A 3 -7.79 7.37 38.17
C MET A 3 -7.42 7.58 36.69
N TRP A 4 -6.13 7.76 36.41
CA TRP A 4 -5.57 7.94 35.07
C TRP A 4 -5.78 6.68 34.22
N ASN A 5 -6.41 6.83 33.04
CA ASN A 5 -6.71 5.73 32.09
C ASN A 5 -5.71 5.76 30.92
N PRO A 6 -4.81 4.76 30.80
CA PRO A 6 -3.77 4.72 29.76
C PRO A 6 -4.30 4.38 28.35
N PHE A 7 -5.58 4.06 28.18
CA PHE A 7 -6.19 3.66 26.91
C PHE A 7 -6.85 4.81 26.12
N LYS A 8 -6.69 6.07 26.55
CA LYS A 8 -7.10 7.28 25.80
C LYS A 8 -6.00 7.85 24.89
N LYS A 9 -5.23 7.01 24.21
CA LYS A 9 -4.38 7.44 23.08
C LYS A 9 -5.01 6.92 21.78
N LYS A 10 -5.17 7.83 20.81
CA LYS A 10 -5.83 7.63 19.50
C LYS A 10 -5.52 6.25 18.93
N ASP A 11 -6.56 5.53 18.55
CA ASP A 11 -6.47 4.24 17.89
C ASP A 11 -5.54 4.36 16.66
N PRO A 12 -4.38 3.68 16.64
CA PRO A 12 -3.50 3.71 15.47
C PRO A 12 -4.16 3.13 14.20
N LEU A 13 -5.28 2.43 14.32
CA LEU A 13 -6.11 1.99 13.18
C LEU A 13 -6.95 3.13 12.59
N GLU A 14 -7.27 4.18 13.35
CA GLU A 14 -8.09 5.30 12.87
C GLU A 14 -7.35 6.11 11.80
N GLY A 15 -6.05 6.36 11.99
CA GLY A 15 -5.21 7.04 11.00
C GLY A 15 -5.04 6.22 9.71
N GLN A 16 -4.88 4.90 9.84
CA GLN A 16 -4.86 4.00 8.68
C GLN A 16 -6.20 4.04 7.94
N ARG A 17 -7.32 3.91 8.66
CA ARG A 17 -8.67 3.96 8.06
C ARG A 17 -8.93 5.30 7.35
N ALA A 18 -8.54 6.40 7.98
CA ALA A 18 -8.67 7.74 7.40
C ALA A 18 -7.89 7.87 6.07
N ASN A 19 -6.65 7.40 6.03
CA ASN A 19 -5.82 7.49 4.84
C ASN A 19 -6.28 6.54 3.72
N TYR A 20 -6.78 5.35 4.08
CA TYR A 20 -7.40 4.43 3.13
C TYR A 20 -8.69 4.99 2.54
N ALA A 21 -9.57 5.55 3.38
CA ALA A 21 -10.77 6.22 2.92
C ALA A 21 -10.41 7.36 1.96
N LEU A 22 -9.38 8.15 2.30
CA LEU A 22 -8.91 9.23 1.43
C LEU A 22 -8.38 8.70 0.08
N ALA A 23 -7.46 7.73 0.09
CA ALA A 23 -6.85 7.19 -1.14
C ALA A 23 -7.84 6.42 -2.02
N PHE A 24 -8.67 5.55 -1.43
CA PHE A 24 -9.37 4.52 -2.21
C PHE A 24 -10.87 4.76 -2.32
N ASP A 25 -11.42 5.75 -1.62
CA ASP A 25 -12.84 6.11 -1.73
C ASP A 25 -13.00 7.59 -2.15
N ILE A 26 -12.51 8.52 -1.33
CA ILE A 26 -12.78 9.95 -1.49
C ILE A 26 -12.10 10.53 -2.72
N VAL A 27 -10.80 10.29 -2.92
CA VAL A 27 -10.09 10.79 -4.11
C VAL A 27 -10.73 10.22 -5.39
N PRO A 28 -10.97 8.91 -5.55
CA PRO A 28 -11.69 8.38 -6.70
C PRO A 28 -13.07 9.02 -6.96
N LYS A 29 -13.87 9.28 -5.91
CA LYS A 29 -15.16 9.98 -6.04
C LYS A 29 -14.99 11.40 -6.61
N VAL A 30 -14.03 12.16 -6.08
CA VAL A 30 -13.70 13.51 -6.57
C VAL A 30 -13.25 13.48 -8.03
N LEU A 31 -12.38 12.53 -8.38
CA LEU A 31 -11.89 12.37 -9.74
C LEU A 31 -12.99 11.96 -10.73
N ASN A 32 -13.95 11.15 -10.31
CA ASN A 32 -15.11 10.83 -11.12
C ASN A 32 -15.99 12.07 -11.38
N ALA A 33 -16.21 12.91 -10.36
CA ALA A 33 -16.93 14.18 -10.54
C ALA A 33 -16.21 15.12 -11.51
N PHE A 34 -14.88 15.20 -11.44
CA PHE A 34 -14.08 15.95 -12.42
C PHE A 34 -14.17 15.33 -13.82
N ASN A 35 -13.91 14.03 -13.98
CA ASN A 35 -13.92 13.37 -15.29
C ASN A 35 -15.28 13.44 -16.01
N THR A 36 -16.38 13.57 -15.25
CA THR A 36 -17.74 13.74 -15.80
C THR A 36 -18.09 15.19 -16.13
N GLY A 37 -17.16 16.14 -15.95
CA GLY A 37 -17.36 17.57 -16.23
C GLY A 37 -18.14 18.33 -15.15
N ASN A 38 -18.43 17.71 -14.01
CA ASN A 38 -19.20 18.32 -12.92
C ASN A 38 -18.35 19.21 -12.00
N MET A 39 -17.05 19.34 -12.27
CA MET A 39 -16.09 20.06 -11.43
C MET A 39 -14.92 20.60 -12.27
N PRO A 40 -14.51 21.87 -12.07
CA PRO A 40 -13.35 22.43 -12.76
C PRO A 40 -12.03 22.04 -12.06
N LEU A 41 -10.91 22.19 -12.78
CA LEU A 41 -9.56 21.82 -12.30
C LEU A 41 -9.20 22.50 -10.97
N THR A 42 -9.57 23.78 -10.79
CA THR A 42 -9.27 24.56 -9.59
C THR A 42 -9.83 23.93 -8.31
N GLU A 43 -10.92 23.17 -8.40
CA GLU A 43 -11.49 22.48 -7.24
C GLU A 43 -10.68 21.25 -6.83
N LEU A 44 -9.89 20.64 -7.74
CA LEU A 44 -9.02 19.51 -7.40
C LEU A 44 -7.84 19.92 -6.51
N GLU A 45 -7.53 21.21 -6.42
CA GLU A 45 -6.47 21.75 -5.58
C GLU A 45 -6.96 22.17 -4.18
N ASN A 46 -8.27 22.10 -3.94
CA ASN A 46 -8.90 22.55 -2.70
C ASN A 46 -9.21 21.39 -1.75
N VAL A 47 -8.70 21.46 -0.52
CA VAL A 47 -9.00 20.45 0.54
C VAL A 47 -10.51 20.38 0.82
N SER A 48 -11.23 21.51 0.75
CA SER A 48 -12.69 21.57 0.96
C SER A 48 -13.46 20.69 -0.02
N THR A 49 -12.97 20.55 -1.25
CA THR A 49 -13.57 19.68 -2.26
C THR A 49 -13.59 18.25 -1.78
N PHE A 50 -12.44 17.69 -1.40
CA PHE A 50 -12.34 16.32 -0.88
C PHE A 50 -13.17 16.13 0.39
N MET A 51 -13.23 17.14 1.25
CA MET A 51 -14.05 17.12 2.47
C MET A 51 -15.56 17.03 2.19
N ASN A 52 -16.03 17.50 1.03
CA ASN A 52 -17.44 17.39 0.62
C ASN A 52 -17.81 15.99 0.12
N PHE A 53 -16.84 15.20 -0.34
CA PHE A 53 -17.02 13.81 -0.77
C PHE A 53 -16.71 12.78 0.33
N ALA A 54 -16.47 13.25 1.56
CA ALA A 54 -16.00 12.42 2.65
C ALA A 54 -17.09 11.64 3.39
N ASP A 55 -18.38 11.89 3.11
CA ASP A 55 -19.53 11.25 3.75
C ASP A 55 -19.31 11.06 5.28
N ASP A 56 -19.45 9.84 5.78
CA ASP A 56 -19.24 9.46 7.19
C ASP A 56 -17.76 9.52 7.63
N SER A 57 -16.82 9.52 6.68
CA SER A 57 -15.37 9.59 6.94
C SER A 57 -14.87 10.99 7.29
N LYS A 58 -15.74 12.00 7.24
CA LYS A 58 -15.38 13.40 7.51
C LYS A 58 -14.77 13.62 8.90
N ASN A 59 -15.19 12.83 9.88
CA ASN A 59 -14.77 12.96 11.28
C ASN A 59 -13.46 12.23 11.62
N ILE A 60 -13.06 11.23 10.81
CA ILE A 60 -11.84 10.44 11.06
C ILE A 60 -10.60 11.06 10.38
N ILE A 61 -10.80 11.86 9.33
CA ILE A 61 -9.71 12.50 8.58
C ILE A 61 -9.32 13.84 9.21
N LYS A 62 -8.02 14.05 9.43
CA LYS A 62 -7.47 15.32 9.93
C LYS A 62 -7.25 16.31 8.77
N TRP A 63 -8.32 16.85 8.21
CA TRP A 63 -8.29 17.74 7.03
C TRP A 63 -7.29 18.90 7.14
N LYS A 64 -7.15 19.52 8.32
CA LYS A 64 -6.18 20.61 8.56
C LYS A 64 -4.70 20.22 8.39
N LYS A 65 -4.39 18.92 8.34
CA LYS A 65 -3.04 18.38 8.14
C LYS A 65 -2.81 17.82 6.73
N MET A 66 -3.84 17.84 5.88
CA MET A 66 -3.73 17.48 4.47
C MET A 66 -3.18 18.69 3.72
N THR A 67 -2.25 18.46 2.79
CA THR A 67 -1.75 19.52 1.90
C THR A 67 -1.94 19.09 0.46
N ILE A 68 -2.43 20.01 -0.36
CA ILE A 68 -2.59 19.82 -1.80
C ILE A 68 -1.79 20.91 -2.50
N SER A 69 -1.06 20.53 -3.54
CA SER A 69 -0.30 21.48 -4.37
C SER A 69 -0.30 21.03 -5.82
N GLY A 70 -0.72 21.92 -6.72
CA GLY A 70 -0.67 21.75 -8.17
C GLY A 70 0.60 22.31 -8.81
N THR A 71 1.04 21.71 -9.91
CA THR A 71 2.09 22.25 -10.77
C THR A 71 1.94 21.76 -12.22
N ASP A 72 2.26 22.61 -13.18
CA ASP A 72 2.24 22.25 -14.61
C ASP A 72 3.55 21.57 -15.04
N PHE A 73 3.45 20.61 -15.96
CA PHE A 73 4.64 20.06 -16.59
C PHE A 73 5.18 21.05 -17.63
N LYS A 74 6.37 21.61 -17.39
CA LYS A 74 7.01 22.58 -18.31
C LYS A 74 7.07 22.10 -19.76
N SER A 75 7.30 20.80 -19.98
CA SER A 75 7.40 20.20 -21.31
C SER A 75 6.06 19.67 -21.87
N TYR A 76 4.99 19.65 -21.07
CA TYR A 76 3.68 19.13 -21.44
C TYR A 76 2.58 20.05 -20.88
N GLN A 77 2.33 21.18 -21.55
CA GLN A 77 1.45 22.26 -21.06
C GLN A 77 -0.01 21.81 -20.81
N ASP A 78 -0.47 20.78 -21.53
CA ASP A 78 -1.78 20.17 -21.37
C ASP A 78 -1.89 19.27 -20.14
N LYS A 79 -0.78 19.04 -19.43
CA LYS A 79 -0.73 18.15 -18.27
C LYS A 79 -0.47 18.95 -17.00
N HIS A 80 -1.24 18.63 -15.97
CA HIS A 80 -1.13 19.22 -14.65
C HIS A 80 -0.98 18.12 -13.60
N MET A 81 -0.09 18.33 -12.63
CA MET A 81 0.17 17.38 -11.56
C MET A 81 -0.24 17.97 -10.22
N ILE A 82 -1.14 17.28 -9.53
CA ILE A 82 -1.60 17.65 -8.20
C ILE A 82 -1.05 16.63 -7.21
N ILE A 83 -0.24 17.08 -6.27
CA ILE A 83 0.31 16.26 -5.19
C ILE A 83 -0.54 16.46 -3.95
N ILE A 84 -0.99 15.36 -3.35
CA ILE A 84 -1.77 15.31 -2.12
C ILE A 84 -0.93 14.60 -1.06
N ARG A 85 -0.54 15.31 0.01
CA ARG A 85 0.05 14.68 1.20
C ARG A 85 -1.04 14.37 2.21
N PHE A 86 -1.10 13.13 2.67
CA PHE A 86 -2.16 12.68 3.58
C PHE A 86 -1.79 13.00 5.03
N PRO A 87 -2.79 13.08 5.93
CA PRO A 87 -2.51 13.32 7.34
C PRO A 87 -1.74 12.18 8.02
N GLU A 88 -0.76 12.52 8.84
CA GLU A 88 -0.05 11.59 9.72
C GLU A 88 -0.88 11.13 10.95
N PRO A 89 -0.66 9.91 11.48
CA PRO A 89 0.47 9.00 11.23
C PRO A 89 0.21 7.87 10.21
N PHE A 90 1.24 7.49 9.45
CA PHE A 90 1.21 6.37 8.50
C PHE A 90 1.57 5.04 9.17
N THR A 91 0.87 3.96 8.80
CA THR A 91 1.21 2.58 9.18
C THR A 91 1.74 1.81 7.96
N LEU A 92 2.27 0.60 8.16
CA LEU A 92 2.88 -0.24 7.10
C LEU A 92 1.98 -0.62 5.93
N SER A 93 0.68 -0.42 6.08
CA SER A 93 -0.31 -0.64 5.03
C SER A 93 -0.85 0.68 4.49
N SER A 94 -0.57 1.82 5.12
CA SER A 94 -1.26 3.09 4.86
C SER A 94 -0.79 3.78 3.57
N ALA A 95 -1.72 4.41 2.87
CA ALA A 95 -1.38 5.39 1.85
C ALA A 95 -0.82 6.65 2.52
N LYS A 96 0.29 7.16 1.98
CA LYS A 96 1.04 8.32 2.50
C LYS A 96 0.77 9.59 1.71
N ALA A 97 0.64 9.44 0.40
CA ALA A 97 0.42 10.53 -0.53
C ALA A 97 -0.31 10.01 -1.76
N GLY A 98 -0.88 10.93 -2.51
CA GLY A 98 -1.46 10.69 -3.82
C GLY A 98 -0.93 11.71 -4.84
N ILE A 99 -0.84 11.31 -6.10
CA ILE A 99 -0.59 12.22 -7.22
C ILE A 99 -1.69 12.01 -8.24
N ILE A 100 -2.37 13.10 -8.58
CA ILE A 100 -3.32 13.17 -9.67
C ILE A 100 -2.59 13.79 -10.86
N VAL A 101 -2.56 13.10 -11.98
CA VAL A 101 -2.13 13.67 -13.26
C VAL A 101 -3.38 13.96 -14.07
N VAL A 102 -3.61 15.24 -14.33
CA VAL A 102 -4.73 15.74 -15.11
C VAL A 102 -4.29 15.98 -16.54
N ASP A 103 -5.05 15.45 -17.48
CA ASP A 103 -5.04 15.88 -18.87
C ASP A 103 -6.10 16.96 -19.07
N LYS A 104 -5.66 18.21 -19.21
CA LYS A 104 -6.54 19.38 -19.38
C LYS A 104 -7.34 19.31 -20.68
N LYS A 105 -6.75 18.71 -21.73
CA LYS A 105 -7.34 18.65 -23.07
C LYS A 105 -8.51 17.68 -23.12
N TYR A 106 -8.36 16.50 -22.49
CA TYR A 106 -9.39 15.46 -22.49
C TYR A 106 -10.26 15.45 -21.24
N HIS A 107 -10.00 16.34 -20.28
CA HIS A 107 -10.70 16.37 -18.99
C HIS A 107 -10.63 15.02 -18.26
N GLN A 108 -9.49 14.34 -18.37
CA GLN A 108 -9.24 13.02 -17.80
C GLN A 108 -8.18 13.07 -16.73
N THR A 109 -8.25 12.13 -15.79
CA THR A 109 -7.33 12.03 -14.68
C THR A 109 -6.76 10.62 -14.55
N ARG A 110 -5.50 10.56 -14.11
CA ARG A 110 -4.85 9.36 -13.63
C ARG A 110 -4.44 9.58 -12.19
N TYR A 111 -4.58 8.58 -11.36
CA TYR A 111 -4.34 8.71 -9.95
C TYR A 111 -3.37 7.65 -9.46
N PHE A 112 -2.36 8.08 -8.72
CA PHE A 112 -1.33 7.22 -8.15
C PHE A 112 -1.26 7.44 -6.65
N THR A 113 -1.18 6.35 -5.89
CA THR A 113 -0.97 6.38 -4.44
C THR A 113 0.41 5.87 -4.09
N LEU A 114 1.05 6.56 -3.14
CA LEU A 114 2.26 6.10 -2.50
C LEU A 114 1.87 5.32 -1.24
N GLU A 115 1.95 4.00 -1.32
CA GLU A 115 1.58 3.12 -0.23
C GLU A 115 2.80 2.70 0.57
N ALA A 116 2.72 2.83 1.88
CA ALA A 116 3.72 2.24 2.76
C ALA A 116 3.83 0.74 2.45
N SER A 117 5.05 0.27 2.30
CA SER A 117 5.36 -1.14 2.08
C SER A 117 6.60 -1.52 2.89
N PHE A 118 6.99 -2.78 2.82
CA PHE A 118 8.15 -3.28 3.54
C PHE A 118 9.43 -2.88 2.81
N GLY A 119 10.27 -2.04 3.47
CA GLY A 119 11.54 -1.55 2.91
C GLY A 119 11.43 -0.30 2.04
N GLY A 120 10.23 0.28 1.91
CA GLY A 120 9.99 1.47 1.09
C GLY A 120 8.51 1.75 0.91
N CYS A 121 8.17 2.43 -0.17
CA CYS A 121 6.79 2.68 -0.56
C CYS A 121 6.55 2.16 -1.98
N MET A 122 5.40 1.53 -2.21
CA MET A 122 4.98 1.10 -3.54
C MET A 122 4.17 2.20 -4.21
N ILE A 123 4.34 2.35 -5.52
CA ILE A 123 3.50 3.21 -6.33
C ILE A 123 2.39 2.36 -6.94
N VAL A 124 1.16 2.71 -6.62
CA VAL A 124 -0.04 2.01 -7.10
C VAL A 124 -0.87 2.99 -7.93
N GLU A 125 -1.21 2.62 -9.16
CA GLU A 125 -2.16 3.37 -9.97
C GLU A 125 -3.58 2.92 -9.67
N ILE A 126 -4.47 3.87 -9.46
CA ILE A 126 -5.88 3.64 -9.17
C ILE A 126 -6.68 4.04 -10.41
N SER A 127 -7.42 3.08 -10.95
CA SER A 127 -8.27 3.26 -12.11
C SER A 127 -9.69 2.78 -11.77
N GLY A 128 -10.58 3.72 -11.48
CA GLY A 128 -11.89 3.42 -10.91
C GLY A 128 -11.73 2.71 -9.55
N GLN A 129 -12.22 1.48 -9.45
CA GLN A 129 -12.05 0.63 -8.26
C GLN A 129 -10.84 -0.33 -8.34
N LYS A 130 -10.10 -0.33 -9.44
CA LYS A 130 -8.95 -1.22 -9.63
C LYS A 130 -7.68 -0.58 -9.06
N ARG A 131 -6.92 -1.37 -8.32
CA ARG A 131 -5.60 -1.03 -7.77
C ARG A 131 -4.54 -1.76 -8.57
N ASN A 132 -3.86 -1.05 -9.45
CA ASN A 132 -2.84 -1.60 -10.34
C ASN A 132 -1.47 -1.25 -9.78
N ASN A 133 -0.75 -2.23 -9.24
CA ASN A 133 0.62 -2.01 -8.81
C ASN A 133 1.50 -1.74 -10.04
N THR A 134 2.25 -0.65 -10.01
CA THR A 134 3.15 -0.27 -11.11
C THR A 134 4.42 -1.15 -11.16
N GLY A 135 4.67 -1.93 -10.12
CA GLY A 135 5.90 -2.68 -9.91
C GLY A 135 7.07 -1.81 -9.42
N VAL A 136 6.85 -0.51 -9.19
CA VAL A 136 7.89 0.43 -8.77
C VAL A 136 7.83 0.68 -7.28
N THR A 137 8.98 0.54 -6.63
CA THR A 137 9.19 0.86 -5.22
C THR A 137 10.13 2.05 -5.09
N VAL A 138 9.83 2.96 -4.17
CA VAL A 138 10.70 4.08 -3.79
C VAL A 138 11.11 3.95 -2.32
N ALA A 139 12.22 4.57 -1.94
CA ALA A 139 12.60 4.62 -0.53
C ALA A 139 11.51 5.33 0.31
N ASP A 140 11.33 4.90 1.55
CA ASP A 140 10.43 5.59 2.48
C ASP A 140 11.07 6.90 2.94
N LYS A 141 10.71 8.00 2.25
CA LYS A 141 11.16 9.36 2.55
C LYS A 141 9.95 10.29 2.61
N GLU A 142 10.04 11.32 3.45
CA GLU A 142 9.03 12.37 3.52
C GLU A 142 8.99 13.23 2.25
N ASP A 143 10.12 13.33 1.56
CA ASP A 143 10.24 14.00 0.27
C ASP A 143 9.56 13.18 -0.82
N LEU A 144 8.58 13.79 -1.49
CA LEU A 144 7.78 13.18 -2.55
C LEU A 144 8.38 13.39 -3.94
N THR A 145 9.57 13.99 -4.06
CA THR A 145 10.21 14.31 -5.35
C THR A 145 10.46 13.06 -6.20
N GLU A 146 10.96 11.97 -5.59
CA GLU A 146 11.20 10.70 -6.30
C GLU A 146 9.88 10.08 -6.79
N PHE A 147 8.86 10.08 -5.93
CA PHE A 147 7.51 9.64 -6.28
C PHE A 147 6.93 10.45 -7.44
N ALA A 148 7.02 11.78 -7.38
CA ALA A 148 6.53 12.68 -8.43
C ALA A 148 7.26 12.49 -9.76
N SER A 149 8.58 12.30 -9.75
CA SER A 149 9.38 12.06 -10.95
C SER A 149 9.02 10.74 -11.65
N ILE A 150 8.76 9.69 -10.88
CA ILE A 150 8.33 8.39 -11.42
C ILE A 150 6.92 8.48 -11.98
N VAL A 151 5.98 9.10 -11.25
CA VAL A 151 4.60 9.29 -11.74
C VAL A 151 4.58 10.12 -13.02
N PHE A 152 5.38 11.18 -13.11
CA PHE A 152 5.56 11.93 -14.35
C PHE A 152 5.97 11.01 -15.51
N SER A 153 7.01 10.18 -15.30
CA SER A 153 7.50 9.26 -16.32
C SER A 153 6.44 8.23 -16.75
N LEU A 154 5.66 7.70 -15.80
CA LEU A 154 4.57 6.75 -16.05
C LEU A 154 3.39 7.41 -16.80
N ALA A 155 3.08 8.65 -16.44
CA ALA A 155 2.04 9.44 -17.09
C ALA A 155 2.34 9.66 -18.58
N ILE A 156 3.56 10.10 -18.87
CA ILE A 156 4.00 10.44 -20.23
C ILE A 156 4.21 9.21 -21.12
N LYS A 157 4.82 8.13 -20.60
CA LYS A 157 5.09 6.91 -21.40
C LYS A 157 3.82 6.30 -21.99
N GLN A 158 2.70 6.38 -21.29
CA GLN A 158 1.45 5.78 -21.75
C GLN A 158 0.77 6.62 -22.85
N ASP A 159 0.90 7.94 -22.81
CA ASP A 159 0.40 8.80 -23.90
C ASP A 159 1.14 8.51 -25.22
N ASN A 160 2.44 8.23 -25.15
CA ASN A 160 3.23 7.84 -26.32
C ASN A 160 2.82 6.45 -26.86
N ASN A 161 2.46 5.52 -25.98
CA ASN A 161 1.98 4.19 -26.38
C ASN A 161 0.54 4.23 -26.93
N ASN A 162 -0.28 5.22 -26.57
CA ASN A 162 -1.63 5.41 -27.13
C ASN A 162 -1.63 5.96 -28.58
N PHE A 163 -0.50 6.49 -29.07
CA PHE A 163 -0.30 6.84 -30.49
C PHE A 163 0.32 5.71 -31.32
N ALA A 164 0.80 4.64 -30.67
CA ALA A 164 1.42 3.49 -31.32
C ALA A 164 0.79 2.19 -30.79
N SER A 165 -0.50 1.98 -31.10
CA SER A 165 -1.12 0.68 -30.87
C SER A 165 -0.77 -0.27 -32.02
N THR A 166 -0.07 -1.36 -31.70
CA THR A 166 -0.55 -2.75 -31.85
C THR A 166 0.62 -3.71 -31.71
N GLU A 167 1.05 -3.99 -30.48
CA GLU A 167 1.61 -5.31 -30.17
C GLU A 167 1.11 -5.75 -28.79
N PRO A 168 0.57 -6.97 -28.67
CA PRO A 168 0.23 -7.52 -27.37
C PRO A 168 1.54 -7.76 -26.62
N VAL A 169 1.69 -7.14 -25.45
CA VAL A 169 2.75 -7.49 -24.51
C VAL A 169 2.50 -8.93 -24.07
N THR A 170 3.19 -9.86 -24.70
CA THR A 170 3.29 -11.25 -24.24
C THR A 170 3.91 -11.23 -22.85
N ASN A 171 3.11 -11.54 -21.83
CA ASN A 171 3.61 -11.88 -20.50
C ASN A 171 4.62 -13.02 -20.66
N LYS A 172 5.91 -12.72 -20.51
CA LYS A 172 6.95 -13.76 -20.42
C LYS A 172 6.79 -14.49 -19.08
N PRO A 173 6.98 -15.82 -19.08
CA PRO A 173 6.71 -16.65 -17.93
C PRO A 173 7.69 -16.37 -16.78
N GLU A 174 7.13 -16.53 -15.59
CA GLU A 174 7.72 -16.75 -14.27
C GLU A 174 9.22 -17.12 -14.27
N HIS A 175 10.01 -16.34 -13.53
CA HIS A 175 11.20 -16.87 -12.86
C HIS A 175 10.78 -17.29 -11.45
N ALA A 176 10.75 -18.61 -11.22
CA ALA A 176 10.53 -19.22 -9.91
C ALA A 176 11.43 -18.57 -8.85
N GLY A 177 10.88 -18.21 -7.69
CA GLY A 177 11.60 -17.58 -6.57
C GLY A 177 11.50 -16.06 -6.49
N THR A 178 10.93 -15.36 -7.48
CA THR A 178 10.78 -13.89 -7.43
C THR A 178 9.73 -13.48 -6.39
N GLY A 179 8.59 -14.17 -6.36
CA GLY A 179 7.52 -13.90 -5.40
C GLY A 179 7.88 -14.28 -3.97
N GLU A 180 8.48 -15.46 -3.79
CA GLU A 180 8.96 -15.96 -2.51
C GLU A 180 9.97 -15.01 -1.89
N ARG A 181 10.88 -14.45 -2.70
CA ARG A 181 11.85 -13.44 -2.25
C ARG A 181 11.19 -12.16 -1.77
N VAL A 182 10.18 -11.67 -2.47
CA VAL A 182 9.43 -10.47 -2.09
C VAL A 182 8.65 -10.70 -0.78
N ILE A 183 7.97 -11.83 -0.65
CA ILE A 183 7.22 -12.16 0.58
C ILE A 183 8.15 -12.43 1.76
N ALA A 184 9.28 -13.13 1.56
CA ALA A 184 10.26 -13.37 2.62
C ALA A 184 10.88 -12.07 3.15
N LEU A 185 11.23 -11.14 2.25
CA LEU A 185 11.71 -9.81 2.63
C LEU A 185 10.65 -9.06 3.44
N SER A 186 9.40 -9.09 2.97
CA SER A 186 8.26 -8.45 3.64
C SER A 186 8.05 -8.95 5.06
N LEU A 187 8.10 -10.28 5.25
CA LEU A 187 7.99 -10.88 6.57
C LEU A 187 9.16 -10.52 7.48
N ASN A 188 10.41 -10.54 6.97
CA ASN A 188 11.57 -10.14 7.76
C ASN A 188 11.46 -8.69 8.25
N THR A 189 11.08 -7.75 7.39
CA THR A 189 10.87 -6.35 7.80
C THR A 189 9.76 -6.21 8.83
N LEU A 190 8.64 -6.95 8.67
CA LEU A 190 7.57 -6.97 9.68
C LEU A 190 8.09 -7.49 11.02
N ILE A 191 8.85 -8.58 11.01
CA ILE A 191 9.42 -9.19 12.22
C ILE A 191 10.38 -8.22 12.91
N GLU A 192 11.23 -7.50 12.18
CA GLU A 192 12.13 -6.49 12.74
C GLU A 192 11.36 -5.35 13.42
N GLN A 193 10.34 -4.82 12.76
CA GLN A 193 9.52 -3.74 13.31
C GLN A 193 8.70 -4.18 14.53
N MET A 194 8.16 -5.40 14.49
CA MET A 194 7.48 -5.98 15.65
C MET A 194 8.49 -6.22 16.77
N SER A 195 9.71 -6.68 16.48
CA SER A 195 10.78 -6.87 17.47
C SER A 195 11.25 -5.56 18.12
N ALA A 196 11.15 -4.43 17.40
CA ALA A 196 11.45 -3.11 17.96
C ALA A 196 10.38 -2.63 18.96
N ARG A 197 9.13 -3.11 18.83
CA ARG A 197 8.00 -2.74 19.70
C ARG A 197 7.74 -3.77 20.81
N TYR A 198 8.01 -5.03 20.52
CA TYR A 198 7.79 -6.20 21.37
C TYR A 198 9.10 -6.96 21.45
N SER A 199 9.87 -6.71 22.52
CA SER A 199 11.22 -7.28 22.67
C SER A 199 11.22 -8.80 22.69
N GLU A 200 10.10 -9.42 23.08
CA GLU A 200 9.89 -10.86 23.10
C GLU A 200 9.81 -11.51 21.71
N TRP A 201 9.62 -10.72 20.64
CA TRP A 201 9.69 -11.18 19.25
C TRP A 201 11.12 -11.21 18.68
N LYS A 202 12.07 -10.58 19.38
CA LYS A 202 13.45 -10.50 18.92
C LYS A 202 14.06 -11.90 18.84
N GLY A 203 14.49 -12.28 17.64
CA GLY A 203 15.09 -13.59 17.38
C GLY A 203 14.09 -14.75 17.38
N LEU A 204 12.78 -14.48 17.33
CA LEU A 204 11.75 -15.51 17.33
C LEU A 204 11.66 -16.24 15.98
N PHE A 205 11.89 -15.50 14.90
CA PHE A 205 11.76 -16.00 13.53
C PHE A 205 12.97 -15.68 12.68
N THR A 206 13.24 -16.54 11.69
CA THR A 206 14.06 -16.19 10.52
C THR A 206 13.29 -16.59 9.28
N VAL A 207 13.16 -15.65 8.33
CA VAL A 207 12.45 -15.91 7.09
C VAL A 207 13.43 -15.99 5.94
N THR A 208 13.31 -17.04 5.14
CA THR A 208 14.20 -17.31 4.01
C THR A 208 13.36 -17.65 2.78
N PRO A 209 13.59 -17.00 1.64
CA PRO A 209 12.95 -17.42 0.41
C PRO A 209 13.55 -18.71 -0.09
N MET A 210 12.70 -19.65 -0.48
CA MET A 210 13.07 -20.89 -1.17
C MET A 210 12.58 -20.81 -2.62
N ALA A 211 12.94 -21.78 -3.45
CA ALA A 211 12.57 -21.79 -4.86
C ALA A 211 11.05 -21.94 -5.09
N ASP A 212 10.35 -22.57 -4.14
CA ASP A 212 8.96 -23.04 -4.27
C ASP A 212 8.08 -22.74 -3.04
N HIS A 213 8.62 -22.03 -2.04
CA HIS A 213 7.91 -21.59 -0.83
C HIS A 213 8.70 -20.51 -0.08
N VAL A 214 8.05 -19.86 0.88
CA VAL A 214 8.73 -19.03 1.88
C VAL A 214 8.90 -19.83 3.17
N LEU A 215 10.14 -19.98 3.65
CA LEU A 215 10.43 -20.70 4.89
C LEU A 215 10.49 -19.73 6.07
N VAL A 216 9.69 -19.98 7.11
CA VAL A 216 9.70 -19.26 8.38
C VAL A 216 10.20 -20.21 9.47
N LYS A 217 11.46 -20.09 9.87
CA LYS A 217 12.01 -20.86 10.99
C LYS A 217 11.57 -20.24 12.31
N CYS A 218 10.92 -21.04 13.15
CA CYS A 218 10.45 -20.67 14.49
C CYS A 218 11.45 -21.19 15.52
N HIS A 219 12.31 -20.31 16.05
CA HIS A 219 13.45 -20.71 16.87
C HIS A 219 13.09 -21.21 18.27
N LYS A 220 11.92 -20.81 18.79
CA LYS A 220 11.40 -21.26 20.09
C LYS A 220 10.34 -22.38 19.99
N GLY A 221 10.04 -22.81 18.77
CA GLY A 221 9.03 -23.82 18.48
C GLY A 221 7.59 -23.35 18.66
N PHE A 222 6.65 -24.18 18.23
CA PHE A 222 5.22 -23.84 18.18
C PHE A 222 4.57 -23.78 19.55
N ASP A 223 5.12 -24.43 20.57
CA ASP A 223 4.54 -24.41 21.92
C ASP A 223 4.91 -23.15 22.70
N ASP A 224 5.92 -22.40 22.24
CA ASP A 224 6.30 -21.13 22.87
C ASP A 224 5.17 -20.12 22.79
N THR A 225 4.85 -19.52 23.94
CA THR A 225 3.70 -18.62 24.09
C THR A 225 3.78 -17.40 23.17
N ASN A 226 4.99 -16.89 22.90
CA ASN A 226 5.17 -15.74 22.02
C ASN A 226 5.06 -16.15 20.55
N THR A 227 5.62 -17.31 20.19
CA THR A 227 5.52 -17.89 18.84
C THR A 227 4.06 -18.10 18.43
N ARG A 228 3.24 -18.69 19.32
CA ARG A 228 1.80 -18.91 19.08
C ARG A 228 1.01 -17.63 18.86
N LYS A 229 1.36 -16.56 19.58
CA LYS A 229 0.73 -15.24 19.42
C LYS A 229 1.18 -14.54 18.15
N ALA A 230 2.44 -14.72 17.78
CA ALA A 230 3.07 -14.01 16.68
C ALA A 230 2.72 -14.58 15.30
N ILE A 231 2.64 -15.91 15.15
CA ILE A 231 2.35 -16.54 13.85
C ILE A 231 1.07 -16.00 13.20
N PRO A 232 -0.11 -15.96 13.87
CA PRO A 232 -1.32 -15.42 13.26
C PRO A 232 -1.20 -13.95 12.86
N CYS A 233 -0.42 -13.16 13.61
CA CYS A 233 -0.19 -11.75 13.31
C CYS A 233 0.61 -11.52 12.03
N LEU A 234 1.37 -12.52 11.56
CA LEU A 234 2.14 -12.47 10.33
C LEU A 234 1.26 -12.70 9.10
N TRP A 235 0.27 -13.60 9.19
CA TRP A 235 -0.48 -14.04 8.00
C TRP A 235 -1.98 -13.72 7.97
N ARG A 236 -2.66 -13.53 9.10
CA ARG A 236 -4.13 -13.28 9.14
C ARG A 236 -4.54 -11.91 8.62
N ARG A 237 -3.62 -11.12 8.06
CA ARG A 237 -3.92 -9.81 7.49
C ARG A 237 -4.39 -10.00 6.07
N LYS A 238 -5.55 -9.43 5.72
CA LYS A 238 -6.06 -9.45 4.34
C LYS A 238 -4.99 -9.03 3.31
N SER A 239 -4.29 -7.93 3.58
CA SER A 239 -3.24 -7.41 2.71
C SER A 239 -2.06 -8.37 2.51
N PHE A 240 -1.72 -9.18 3.52
CA PHE A 240 -0.66 -10.16 3.39
C PHE A 240 -1.05 -11.28 2.43
N VAL A 241 -2.27 -11.81 2.57
CA VAL A 241 -2.79 -12.86 1.69
C VAL A 241 -2.97 -12.34 0.27
N ASP A 242 -3.50 -11.12 0.11
CA ASP A 242 -3.66 -10.47 -1.20
C ASP A 242 -2.29 -10.26 -1.88
N ASN A 243 -1.24 -9.88 -1.14
CA ASN A 243 0.12 -9.79 -1.66
C ASN A 243 0.68 -11.16 -2.06
N CYS A 244 0.49 -12.19 -1.24
CA CYS A 244 0.94 -13.55 -1.60
C CYS A 244 0.29 -14.04 -2.89
N LYS A 245 -1.01 -13.78 -3.07
CA LYS A 245 -1.74 -14.08 -4.31
C LYS A 245 -1.22 -13.29 -5.50
N MET A 246 -0.95 -12.00 -5.31
CA MET A 246 -0.41 -11.13 -6.34
C MET A 246 0.96 -11.61 -6.85
N PHE A 247 1.80 -12.16 -5.97
CA PHE A 247 3.14 -12.64 -6.30
C PHE A 247 3.22 -14.15 -6.61
N ASP A 248 2.08 -14.82 -6.81
CA ASP A 248 1.96 -16.28 -7.01
C ASP A 248 2.71 -17.13 -5.96
N VAL A 249 2.77 -16.67 -4.71
CA VAL A 249 3.38 -17.43 -3.62
C VAL A 249 2.42 -18.51 -3.16
N LYS A 250 2.72 -19.73 -3.59
CA LYS A 250 1.87 -20.91 -3.37
C LYS A 250 1.87 -21.35 -1.92
N ARG A 251 3.01 -21.27 -1.23
CA ARG A 251 3.21 -21.88 0.09
C ARG A 251 4.12 -21.05 1.00
N ILE A 252 3.78 -21.04 2.28
CA ILE A 252 4.61 -20.54 3.36
C ILE A 252 4.73 -21.65 4.39
N VAL A 253 5.96 -22.10 4.65
CA VAL A 253 6.23 -23.21 5.55
C VAL A 253 6.79 -22.66 6.85
N PHE A 254 6.08 -22.87 7.95
CA PHE A 254 6.55 -22.58 9.29
C PHE A 254 7.28 -23.83 9.82
N LEU A 255 8.56 -23.71 10.13
CA LEU A 255 9.38 -24.81 10.63
C LEU A 255 9.63 -24.65 12.13
N ASP A 256 9.15 -25.58 12.93
CA ASP A 256 9.50 -25.71 14.34
C ASP A 256 10.85 -26.42 14.46
N SER A 257 11.89 -25.65 14.79
CA SER A 257 13.25 -26.18 14.92
C SER A 257 13.49 -26.93 16.24
N VAL A 258 12.61 -26.76 17.24
CA VAL A 258 12.72 -27.39 18.56
C VAL A 258 12.13 -28.79 18.52
N ASN A 259 10.89 -28.89 18.03
CA ASN A 259 10.14 -30.14 17.98
C ASN A 259 10.33 -30.91 16.67
N ARG A 260 11.06 -30.33 15.70
CA ARG A 260 11.29 -30.90 14.36
C ARG A 260 10.00 -31.19 13.60
N THR A 261 9.02 -30.30 13.75
CA THR A 261 7.73 -30.33 13.05
C THR A 261 7.62 -29.12 12.12
N PHE A 262 6.64 -29.14 11.23
CA PHE A 262 6.33 -27.97 10.40
C PHE A 262 4.82 -27.85 10.20
N ASP A 263 4.40 -26.65 9.84
CA ASP A 263 3.05 -26.35 9.39
C ASP A 263 3.11 -25.51 8.12
N GLU A 264 2.06 -25.56 7.31
CA GLU A 264 2.02 -24.91 6.00
C GLU A 264 0.79 -24.01 5.88
N LEU A 265 1.04 -22.79 5.41
CA LEU A 265 0.01 -21.89 4.96
C LEU A 265 0.00 -21.85 3.42
N LYS A 266 -1.18 -21.97 2.84
CA LYS A 266 -1.41 -21.89 1.38
C LYS A 266 -2.21 -20.64 1.04
N PRO A 267 -1.56 -19.51 0.75
CA PRO A 267 -2.25 -18.22 0.63
C PRO A 267 -3.29 -18.19 -0.51
N LEU A 268 -3.06 -18.95 -1.58
CA LEU A 268 -3.98 -19.01 -2.72
C LEU A 268 -5.34 -19.65 -2.37
N GLU A 269 -5.37 -20.54 -1.38
CA GLU A 269 -6.57 -21.25 -0.93
C GLU A 269 -7.40 -20.44 0.08
N ILE A 270 -6.87 -19.33 0.60
CA ILE A 270 -7.52 -18.53 1.64
C ILE A 270 -8.47 -17.52 1.01
N ASP A 271 -9.73 -17.49 1.45
CA ASP A 271 -10.64 -16.39 1.09
C ASP A 271 -10.27 -15.11 1.85
N ALA A 272 -9.60 -14.19 1.17
CA ALA A 272 -9.13 -12.94 1.75
C ALA A 272 -10.26 -11.97 2.12
N SER A 273 -11.51 -12.21 1.71
CA SER A 273 -12.67 -11.39 2.10
C SER A 273 -13.10 -11.64 3.56
N THR A 274 -12.73 -12.79 4.10
CA THR A 274 -13.05 -13.23 5.47
C THR A 274 -12.04 -12.77 6.53
N LEU A 275 -10.95 -12.12 6.09
CA LEU A 275 -9.88 -11.67 6.97
C LEU A 275 -10.09 -10.21 7.40
N PRO A 276 -9.75 -9.87 8.66
CA PRO A 276 -9.83 -8.50 9.18
C PRO A 276 -8.77 -7.55 8.58
#